data_AF-A0A0M8YC38-F1
#
_entry.id   AF-A0A0M8YC38-F1
#
_cell.length_a   1.000
_cell.length_b   1.000
_cell.length_c   1.000
_cell.angle_alpha   90.00
_cell.angle_beta   90.00
_cell.angle_gamma   90.00
#
_symmetry.space_group_name_H-M   'P 1'
#
loop_
_entity.id
_entity.type
_entity.pdbx_description
1 polymer ?
#
loop_
_entity_poly.entity_id
_entity_poly.type
_entity_poly.pdbx_seq_one_letter_code
_entity_poly.pdbx_strand_id
1 'polypeptide(L)'
;MFVPAERAEEFEAHFRSNMRAYLPGVPGLRRSTLLRPTRPDQPYVSVNEFDTEDDFRAWVASDSFKEAHRRNSGIARHVTGNAVETFQPSEDLLLIP
;
A
#
# COMPACT_ATOMS: atom_id res chain seq x y z
N MET A 1 5.84 5.48 4.01
CA MET A 1 7.15 5.03 3.50
C MET A 1 7.95 6.25 3.07
N PHE A 2 9.08 6.53 3.72
CA PHE A 2 10.01 7.58 3.28
C PHE A 2 10.92 7.04 2.18
N VAL A 3 11.01 7.78 1.08
CA VAL A 3 11.79 7.40 -0.11
C VAL A 3 12.57 8.64 -0.56
N PRO A 4 13.90 8.57 -0.73
CA PRO A 4 14.69 9.68 -1.26
C PRO A 4 14.19 10.11 -2.65
N ALA A 5 14.17 11.41 -2.91
CA ALA A 5 13.59 11.97 -4.13
C ALA A 5 14.23 11.40 -5.41
N GLU A 6 15.53 11.12 -5.37
CA GLU A 6 16.29 10.53 -6.47
C GLU A 6 15.92 9.06 -6.77
N ARG A 7 15.17 8.40 -5.89
CA ARG A 7 14.69 7.01 -6.05
C ARG A 7 13.18 6.90 -6.28
N ALA A 8 12.48 8.04 -6.27
CA ALA A 8 11.02 8.10 -6.28
C ALA A 8 10.40 7.38 -7.50
N GLU A 9 10.91 7.62 -8.70
CA GLU A 9 10.36 7.04 -9.92
C GLU A 9 10.52 5.51 -9.97
N GLU A 10 11.69 5.00 -9.62
CA GLU A 10 11.96 3.56 -9.57
C GLU A 10 11.12 2.87 -8.50
N PHE A 11 10.98 3.50 -7.32
CA PHE A 11 10.06 3.06 -6.28
C PHE A 11 8.62 2.98 -6.78
N GLU A 12 8.10 4.05 -7.40
CA GLU A 12 6.73 4.10 -7.92
C GLU A 12 6.48 3.03 -9.00
N ALA A 13 7.46 2.75 -9.85
CA ALA A 13 7.36 1.70 -10.87
C ALA A 13 7.26 0.30 -10.23
N HIS A 14 8.17 -0.03 -9.30
CA HIS A 14 8.14 -1.31 -8.60
C HIS A 14 6.89 -1.49 -7.76
N PHE A 15 6.49 -0.45 -7.01
CA PHE A 15 5.33 -0.52 -6.14
C PHE A 15 4.04 -0.74 -6.93
N ARG A 16 3.82 0.02 -8.01
CA ARG A 16 2.65 -0.16 -8.87
C ARG A 16 2.63 -1.53 -9.55
N SER A 17 3.79 -2.03 -10.00
CA SER A 17 3.89 -3.39 -10.57
C SER A 17 3.51 -4.45 -9.55
N ASN A 18 4.02 -4.33 -8.32
CA ASN A 18 3.69 -5.23 -7.21
C ASN A 18 2.18 -5.21 -6.89
N MET A 19 1.58 -4.02 -6.76
CA MET A 19 0.14 -3.88 -6.50
C MET A 19 -0.68 -4.62 -7.56
N ARG A 20 -0.34 -4.42 -8.85
CA ARG A 20 -1.05 -5.04 -9.97
C ARG A 20 -0.90 -6.56 -10.01
N ALA A 21 0.21 -7.09 -9.53
CA ALA A 21 0.47 -8.53 -9.53
C ALA A 21 -0.23 -9.27 -8.40
N TYR A 22 -0.30 -8.69 -7.19
CA TYR A 22 -0.65 -9.43 -5.97
C TYR A 22 -1.98 -9.03 -5.32
N LEU A 23 -2.56 -7.89 -5.67
CA LEU A 23 -3.84 -7.44 -5.14
C LEU A 23 -5.09 -7.95 -5.88
N PRO A 24 -5.07 -8.28 -7.19
CA PRO A 24 -6.24 -8.83 -7.85
C PRO A 24 -6.74 -10.10 -7.15
N GLY A 25 -8.03 -10.13 -6.81
CA GLY A 25 -8.67 -11.27 -6.18
C GLY A 25 -8.45 -11.42 -4.67
N VAL A 26 -7.79 -10.45 -4.00
CA VAL A 26 -7.75 -10.41 -2.53
C VAL A 26 -9.18 -10.23 -1.99
N PRO A 27 -9.72 -11.19 -1.21
CA PRO A 27 -11.05 -11.07 -0.64
C PRO A 27 -11.18 -9.84 0.26
N GLY A 28 -12.33 -9.16 0.17
CA GLY A 28 -12.63 -7.97 0.98
C GLY A 28 -11.84 -6.71 0.62
N LEU A 29 -10.84 -6.74 -0.25
CA LEU A 29 -10.11 -5.55 -0.69
C LEU A 29 -10.96 -4.74 -1.68
N ARG A 30 -11.48 -3.60 -1.23
CA ARG A 30 -12.33 -2.69 -2.02
C ARG A 30 -11.51 -1.77 -2.92
N ARG A 31 -10.42 -1.23 -2.38
CA ARG A 31 -9.58 -0.24 -3.04
C ARG A 31 -8.16 -0.28 -2.52
N SER A 32 -7.21 -0.09 -3.42
CA SER A 32 -5.81 0.12 -3.07
C SER A 32 -5.26 1.33 -3.81
N THR A 33 -4.67 2.27 -3.07
CA THR A 33 -4.14 3.52 -3.61
C THR A 33 -2.72 3.76 -3.10
N LEU A 34 -1.80 4.14 -4.00
CA LEU A 34 -0.50 4.70 -3.63
C LEU A 34 -0.57 6.22 -3.79
N LEU A 35 -0.43 6.93 -2.67
CA LEU A 35 -0.36 8.38 -2.61
C LEU A 35 1.11 8.82 -2.61
N ARG A 36 1.43 9.78 -3.49
CA ARG A 36 2.75 10.41 -3.56
C ARG A 36 2.84 11.57 -2.56
N PRO A 37 4.03 11.82 -1.98
CA PRO A 37 4.30 13.05 -1.21
C PRO A 37 4.01 14.30 -2.04
N THR A 38 3.48 15.34 -1.42
CA THR A 38 3.39 16.69 -2.01
C THR A 38 4.42 17.65 -1.40
N ARG A 39 5.12 17.21 -0.34
CA ARG A 39 6.22 17.94 0.30
C ARG A 39 7.40 17.00 0.60
N PRO A 40 8.64 17.53 0.73
CA PRO A 40 9.82 16.71 0.97
C PRO A 40 9.82 15.92 2.30
N ASP A 41 9.09 16.40 3.30
CA ASP A 41 8.99 15.81 4.64
C ASP A 41 7.88 14.75 4.76
N GLN A 42 7.16 14.48 3.67
CA GLN A 42 6.03 13.55 3.68
C GLN A 42 6.42 12.17 3.16
N PRO A 43 5.84 11.10 3.73
CA PRO A 43 5.99 9.76 3.20
C PRO A 43 5.05 9.51 2.01
N TYR A 44 5.39 8.53 1.18
CA TYR A 44 4.38 7.82 0.38
C TYR A 44 3.43 7.08 1.32
N VAL A 45 2.15 7.06 0.97
CA VAL A 45 1.10 6.36 1.73
C VAL A 45 0.44 5.33 0.83
N SER A 46 0.47 4.05 1.21
CA SER A 46 -0.35 3.02 0.58
C SER A 46 -1.59 2.81 1.45
N VAL A 47 -2.76 3.10 0.88
CA VAL A 47 -4.06 2.90 1.54
C VAL A 47 -4.71 1.66 0.93
N ASN A 48 -5.10 0.71 1.77
CA ASN A 48 -5.88 -0.46 1.38
C ASN A 48 -7.18 -0.43 2.18
N GLU A 49 -8.30 -0.31 1.49
CA GLU A 49 -9.63 -0.28 2.08
C GLU A 49 -10.20 -1.70 2.02
N PHE A 50 -10.52 -2.26 3.19
CA PHE A 50 -11.12 -3.59 3.32
C PHE A 50 -12.56 -3.49 3.80
N ASP A 51 -13.39 -4.47 3.44
CA ASP A 51 -14.77 -4.61 3.95
C ASP A 51 -14.78 -4.83 5.46
N THR A 52 -13.86 -5.65 5.98
CA THR A 52 -13.73 -5.94 7.42
C THR A 52 -12.28 -5.98 7.88
N GLU A 53 -12.07 -5.87 9.20
CA GLU A 53 -10.76 -6.08 9.81
C GLU A 53 -10.27 -7.52 9.63
N ASP A 54 -11.18 -8.50 9.64
CA ASP A 54 -10.85 -9.91 9.45
C ASP A 54 -10.32 -10.18 8.03
N ASP A 55 -10.90 -9.54 7.00
CA ASP A 55 -10.38 -9.63 5.63
C ASP A 55 -8.96 -9.08 5.52
N PHE A 56 -8.68 -7.94 6.19
CA PHE A 56 -7.33 -7.39 6.27
C PHE A 56 -6.35 -8.37 6.96
N ARG A 57 -6.74 -8.93 8.11
CA ARG A 57 -5.90 -9.88 8.87
C ARG A 57 -5.64 -11.15 8.07
N ALA A 58 -6.66 -11.67 7.37
CA ALA A 58 -6.53 -12.83 6.50
C ALA A 58 -5.58 -12.53 5.32
N TRP A 59 -5.68 -11.36 4.72
CA TRP A 59 -4.76 -10.93 3.66
C TRP A 59 -3.31 -10.84 4.17
N VAL A 60 -3.06 -10.19 5.30
CA VAL A 60 -1.70 -10.08 5.89
C VAL A 60 -1.09 -11.46 6.18
N ALA A 61 -1.91 -12.43 6.58
CA ALA A 61 -1.47 -13.80 6.84
C ALA A 61 -1.31 -14.67 5.57
N SER A 62 -1.82 -14.20 4.43
CA SER A 62 -1.88 -14.95 3.18
C SER A 62 -0.52 -15.16 2.54
N ASP A 63 -0.43 -16.19 1.70
CA ASP A 63 0.78 -16.45 0.92
C ASP A 63 1.01 -15.38 -0.15
N SER A 64 -0.06 -14.83 -0.75
CA SER A 64 0.06 -13.70 -1.69
C SER A 64 0.74 -12.50 -1.04
N PHE A 65 0.37 -12.16 0.21
CA PHE A 65 1.03 -11.09 0.96
C PHE A 65 2.48 -11.42 1.25
N LYS A 66 2.79 -12.63 1.72
CA LYS A 66 4.18 -13.04 1.96
C LYS A 66 4.99 -12.92 0.67
N GLU A 67 4.45 -13.34 -0.47
CA GLU A 67 5.14 -13.33 -1.76
C GLU A 67 5.36 -11.91 -2.30
N ALA A 68 4.37 -11.02 -2.15
CA ALA A 68 4.50 -9.60 -2.44
C ALA A 68 5.62 -8.91 -1.63
N HIS A 69 5.94 -9.43 -0.45
CA HIS A 69 6.96 -8.88 0.45
C HIS A 69 8.26 -9.72 0.45
N ARG A 70 8.25 -10.93 -0.12
CA ARG A 70 9.40 -11.83 -0.17
C ARG A 70 10.39 -11.34 -1.20
N ARG A 71 11.62 -11.05 -0.76
CA ARG A 71 12.72 -10.59 -1.63
C ARG A 71 12.33 -9.38 -2.48
N ASN A 72 11.50 -8.48 -1.95
CA ASN A 72 11.14 -7.25 -2.64
C ASN A 72 12.27 -6.21 -2.52
N SER A 73 13.48 -6.59 -2.92
CA SER A 73 14.65 -5.71 -2.92
C SER A 73 14.41 -4.48 -3.80
N GLY A 74 13.55 -4.59 -4.81
CA GLY A 74 13.12 -3.47 -5.66
C GLY A 74 12.47 -2.33 -4.88
N ILE A 75 11.57 -2.63 -3.94
CA ILE A 75 10.90 -1.63 -3.08
C ILE A 75 11.71 -1.36 -1.81
N ALA A 76 12.12 -2.42 -1.10
CA ALA A 76 12.73 -2.29 0.22
C ALA A 76 14.05 -1.49 0.21
N ARG A 77 14.84 -1.54 -0.87
CA ARG A 77 16.08 -0.75 -1.01
C ARG A 77 15.83 0.76 -1.09
N HIS A 78 14.62 1.17 -1.41
CA HIS A 78 14.23 2.57 -1.62
C HIS A 78 13.59 3.18 -0.39
N VAL A 79 13.11 2.36 0.55
CA VAL A 79 12.39 2.82 1.74
C VAL A 79 13.35 2.97 2.92
N THR A 80 13.45 4.19 3.47
CA THR A 80 14.31 4.49 4.63
C THR A 80 13.56 4.42 5.97
N GLY A 81 12.23 4.35 5.93
CA GLY A 81 11.38 4.14 7.10
C GLY A 81 9.91 3.98 6.72
N ASN A 82 9.18 3.16 7.47
CA ASN A 82 7.74 2.99 7.34
C ASN A 82 7.07 2.73 8.69
N ALA A 83 5.77 3.00 8.73
CA ALA A 83 4.87 2.62 9.79
C ALA A 83 3.60 2.04 9.14
N VAL A 84 2.89 1.20 9.89
CA VAL A 84 1.58 0.67 9.51
C VAL A 84 0.60 1.12 10.57
N GLU A 85 -0.50 1.70 10.13
CA GLU A 85 -1.57 2.21 10.97
C GLU A 85 -2.91 1.73 10.40
N THR A 86 -3.88 1.48 11.29
CA THR A 86 -5.23 1.04 10.92
C THR A 86 -6.24 2.05 11.42
N PHE A 87 -7.24 2.36 10.60
CA PHE A 87 -8.25 3.37 10.88
C PHE A 87 -9.64 2.79 10.64
N GLN A 88 -10.61 3.29 11.38
CA GLN A 88 -12.04 3.10 11.10
C GLN A 88 -12.61 4.44 10.65
N PRO A 89 -13.42 4.48 9.57
CA PRO A 89 -14.09 5.71 9.19
C PRO A 89 -15.08 6.09 10.29
N SER A 90 -15.00 7.33 10.78
CA SER A 90 -16.07 7.91 11.61
C SER A 90 -17.28 8.32 10.75
N GLU A 91 -17.06 8.53 9.46
CA GLU A 91 -18.04 8.84 8.43
C GLU A 91 -17.50 8.36 7.07
N ASP A 92 -18.35 7.79 6.23
CA ASP A 92 -18.02 7.37 4.85
C ASP A 92 -19.06 7.94 3.88
N LEU A 93 -18.83 9.19 3.47
CA LEU A 93 -19.73 9.96 2.61
C LEU A 93 -19.34 9.81 1.14
N LEU A 94 -20.15 9.08 0.38
CA LEU A 94 -20.02 8.94 -1.06
C LEU A 94 -20.77 10.06 -1.77
N LEU A 95 -20.07 11.12 -2.13
CA LEU A 95 -20.59 12.18 -2.99
C LEU A 95 -20.50 11.74 -4.45
N ILE A 96 -21.60 11.20 -4.97
CA ILE A 96 -21.73 10.88 -6.40
C ILE A 96 -22.02 12.20 -7.15
N PRO A 97 -21.35 12.49 -8.27
CA PRO A 97 -21.69 13.65 -9.11
C PRO A 97 -23.09 13.57 -9.71
#